data_AF-A0A257W495-F1
#
_entry.id   AF-A0A257W495-F1
#
_cell.length_a   1.000
_cell.length_b   1.000
_cell.length_c   1.000
_cell.angle_alpha   90.00
_cell.angle_beta   90.00
_cell.angle_gamma   90.00
#
_symmetry.space_group_name_H-M   'P 1'
#
loop_
_entity.id
_entity.type
_entity.pdbx_description
1 polymer ?
#
loop_
_entity_poly.entity_id
_entity_poly.type
_entity_poly.pdbx_seq_one_letter_code
_entity_poly.pdbx_strand_id
1 'polypeptide(L)'
;MIILSVPFGAVGGLVGLKLLGIYLMLQGQPPQALDVLTMLGFVILIGTVVNNAILIVDQALQLMRDDGQSPRLAVVEGVRSRIRPMFMTTITTVLGLLPLVLFPGAGSELYRGLGAVVLGGLLVSTIFTLFLIPAAFTLTVELESWILRLLGRKTDEEVRNEELAAVREPELTSV
;
A
#
# COMPACT_ATOMS: atom_id res chain seq x y z
N MET A 1 3.26 -1.84 7.24
CA MET A 1 2.28 -1.19 6.34
C MET A 1 2.33 -1.73 4.92
N ILE A 2 3.48 -1.79 4.26
CA ILE A 2 3.59 -2.32 2.87
C ILE A 2 3.12 -3.79 2.78
N ILE A 3 3.52 -4.66 3.72
CA ILE A 3 3.09 -6.06 3.71
C ILE A 3 1.56 -6.24 3.86
N LEU A 4 0.86 -5.22 4.37
CA LEU A 4 -0.60 -5.24 4.52
C LEU A 4 -1.32 -5.16 3.17
N SER A 5 -0.69 -4.62 2.11
CA SER A 5 -1.31 -4.53 0.79
C SER A 5 -1.28 -5.84 0.00
N VAL A 6 -0.34 -6.74 0.32
CA VAL A 6 -0.16 -8.05 -0.33
C VAL A 6 -1.42 -8.93 -0.34
N PRO A 7 -2.12 -9.16 0.81
CA PRO A 7 -3.33 -9.98 0.81
C PRO A 7 -4.44 -9.40 -0.07
N PHE A 8 -4.58 -8.07 -0.17
CA PHE A 8 -5.55 -7.44 -1.06
C PHE A 8 -5.22 -7.68 -2.54
N GLY A 9 -3.93 -7.69 -2.89
CA GLY A 9 -3.47 -8.12 -4.20
C GLY A 9 -3.85 -9.56 -4.50
N ALA A 10 -3.57 -10.48 -3.57
CA ALA A 10 -3.92 -11.89 -3.73
C ALA A 10 -5.44 -12.11 -3.91
N VAL A 11 -6.27 -11.40 -3.12
CA VAL A 11 -7.74 -11.42 -3.29
C VAL A 11 -8.14 -10.92 -4.67
N GLY A 12 -7.56 -9.82 -5.14
CA GLY A 12 -7.79 -9.32 -6.50
C GLY A 12 -7.41 -10.33 -7.59
N GLY A 13 -6.28 -11.03 -7.42
CA GLY A 13 -5.81 -12.05 -8.36
C GLY A 13 -6.75 -13.27 -8.41
N LEU A 14 -7.23 -13.72 -7.24
CA LEU A 14 -8.24 -14.79 -7.15
C LEU A 14 -9.57 -14.38 -7.78
N VAL A 15 -10.00 -13.13 -7.57
CA VAL A 15 -11.20 -12.57 -8.22
C VAL A 15 -11.00 -12.53 -9.74
N GLY A 16 -9.83 -12.09 -10.22
CA GLY A 16 -9.47 -12.11 -11.64
C GLY A 16 -9.55 -13.48 -12.27
N LEU A 17 -8.98 -14.49 -11.61
CA LEU A 17 -9.05 -15.87 -12.07
C LEU A 17 -10.48 -16.42 -12.06
N LYS A 18 -11.28 -16.12 -11.03
CA LYS A 18 -12.70 -16.50 -10.99
C LYS A 18 -13.51 -15.84 -12.10
N LEU A 19 -13.29 -14.55 -12.36
CA LEU A 19 -13.95 -13.83 -13.45
C LEU A 19 -13.59 -14.42 -14.81
N LEU A 20 -12.32 -14.77 -15.02
CA LEU A 20 -11.90 -15.51 -16.22
C LEU A 20 -12.61 -16.86 -16.31
N GLY A 21 -12.67 -17.63 -15.21
CA GLY A 21 -13.37 -18.91 -15.18
C GLY A 21 -14.85 -18.78 -15.57
N ILE A 22 -15.54 -17.75 -15.08
CA ILE A 22 -16.93 -17.44 -15.47
C ILE A 22 -17.00 -17.08 -16.96
N TYR A 23 -16.10 -16.23 -17.46
CA TYR A 23 -16.06 -15.86 -18.88
C TYR A 23 -15.85 -17.06 -19.80
N LEU A 24 -14.93 -17.97 -19.45
CA LEU A 24 -14.68 -19.20 -20.19
C LEU A 24 -15.88 -20.16 -20.13
N MET A 25 -16.52 -20.26 -18.97
CA MET A 25 -17.74 -21.08 -18.80
C MET A 25 -18.88 -20.58 -19.68
N LEU A 26 -19.05 -19.25 -19.83
CA LEU A 26 -20.02 -18.65 -20.74
C LEU A 26 -19.70 -18.97 -22.22
N GLN A 27 -18.45 -19.25 -22.56
CA GLN A 27 -18.02 -19.70 -23.90
C GLN A 27 -18.02 -21.23 -24.06
N GLY A 28 -18.47 -21.98 -23.04
CA GLY A 28 -18.51 -23.44 -23.07
C GLY A 28 -17.15 -24.13 -22.86
N GLN A 29 -16.13 -23.39 -22.41
CA GLN A 29 -14.80 -23.93 -22.07
C GLN A 29 -14.68 -24.23 -20.57
N PRO A 30 -13.84 -25.21 -20.16
CA PRO A 30 -13.58 -25.48 -18.75
C PRO A 30 -12.86 -24.29 -18.09
N PRO A 31 -13.08 -24.07 -16.78
CA PRO A 31 -12.38 -23.03 -16.04
C PRO A 31 -10.87 -23.31 -15.99
N GLN A 32 -10.06 -22.25 -16.06
CA GLN A 32 -8.61 -22.36 -15.94
C GLN A 32 -8.23 -22.88 -14.56
N ALA A 33 -7.42 -23.95 -14.52
CA ALA A 33 -6.91 -24.51 -13.26
C ALA A 33 -5.78 -23.66 -12.66
N LEU A 34 -5.56 -23.81 -11.35
CA LEU A 34 -4.38 -23.28 -10.67
C LEU A 34 -3.17 -24.15 -10.99
N ASP A 35 -2.46 -23.80 -12.06
CA ASP A 35 -1.21 -24.42 -12.46
C ASP A 35 0.02 -23.59 -12.02
N VAL A 36 1.21 -24.13 -12.27
CA VAL A 36 2.49 -23.50 -11.91
C VAL A 36 2.62 -22.10 -12.53
N LEU A 37 2.11 -21.90 -13.75
CA LEU A 37 2.19 -20.61 -14.41
C LEU A 37 1.23 -19.57 -13.80
N THR A 38 0.04 -20.01 -13.39
CA THR A 38 -0.90 -19.17 -12.64
C THR A 38 -0.30 -18.78 -11.28
N MET A 39 0.41 -19.70 -10.60
CA MET A 39 1.17 -19.37 -9.39
C MET A 39 2.29 -18.35 -9.66
N LEU A 40 3.00 -18.47 -10.78
CA LEU A 40 3.98 -17.46 -11.20
C LEU A 40 3.32 -16.08 -11.40
N GLY A 41 2.09 -16.05 -11.92
CA GLY A 41 1.28 -14.83 -12.00
C GLY A 41 1.05 -14.18 -10.63
N PHE A 42 0.77 -14.95 -9.59
CA PHE A 42 0.66 -14.43 -8.22
C PHE A 42 2.00 -13.87 -7.71
N VAL A 43 3.13 -14.52 -8.02
CA VAL A 43 4.45 -14.01 -7.62
C VAL A 43 4.74 -12.64 -8.26
N ILE A 44 4.48 -12.52 -9.58
CA ILE A 44 4.60 -11.24 -10.30
C ILE A 44 3.68 -10.19 -9.68
N LEU A 45 2.43 -10.56 -9.42
CA LEU A 45 1.43 -9.67 -8.82
C LEU A 45 1.92 -9.12 -7.47
N ILE A 46 2.42 -9.97 -6.57
CA ILE A 46 2.94 -9.54 -5.26
C ILE A 46 4.05 -8.49 -5.45
N GLY A 47 5.00 -8.73 -6.37
CA GLY A 47 6.06 -7.78 -6.69
C GLY A 47 5.53 -6.43 -7.17
N THR A 48 4.56 -6.43 -8.09
CA THR A 48 3.95 -5.19 -8.61
C THR A 48 3.19 -4.40 -7.53
N VAL A 49 2.43 -5.09 -6.68
CA VAL A 49 1.68 -4.48 -5.57
C VAL A 49 2.61 -3.85 -4.55
N VAL A 50 3.66 -4.56 -4.18
CA VAL A 50 4.68 -4.07 -3.24
C VAL A 50 5.40 -2.86 -3.82
N ASN A 51 5.78 -2.88 -5.10
CA ASN A 51 6.46 -1.76 -5.75
C ASN A 51 5.58 -0.50 -5.77
N ASN A 52 4.30 -0.63 -6.12
CA ASN A 52 3.36 0.50 -6.11
C ASN A 52 3.21 1.11 -4.70
N ALA A 53 3.15 0.27 -3.66
CA ALA A 53 3.08 0.72 -2.27
C ALA A 53 4.38 1.41 -1.81
N ILE A 54 5.55 0.85 -2.15
CA ILE A 54 6.86 1.42 -1.81
C ILE A 54 6.99 2.83 -2.37
N LEU A 55 6.65 3.04 -3.65
CA LEU A 55 6.81 4.34 -4.31
C LEU A 55 5.99 5.47 -3.69
N ILE A 56 4.82 5.17 -3.14
CA ILE A 56 3.99 6.16 -2.43
C ILE A 56 4.62 6.50 -1.09
N VAL A 57 5.00 5.48 -0.31
CA VAL A 57 5.57 5.66 1.03
C VAL A 57 6.92 6.39 0.95
N ASP A 58 7.77 6.00 0.00
CA ASP A 58 9.05 6.65 -0.25
C ASP A 58 8.87 8.13 -0.62
N GLN A 59 7.91 8.45 -1.49
CA GLN A 59 7.62 9.85 -1.83
C GLN A 59 7.10 10.66 -0.64
N ALA A 60 6.22 10.08 0.17
CA ALA A 60 5.73 10.74 1.39
C ALA A 60 6.86 10.98 2.39
N LEU A 61 7.77 10.00 2.57
CA LEU A 61 8.94 10.14 3.44
C LEU A 61 9.93 11.19 2.93
N GLN A 62 10.16 11.26 1.62
CA GLN A 62 10.97 12.32 1.01
C GLN A 62 10.38 13.70 1.27
N LEU A 63 9.08 13.88 1.06
CA LEU A 63 8.39 15.16 1.34
C LEU A 63 8.44 15.55 2.83
N MET A 64 8.48 14.59 3.75
CA MET A 64 8.64 14.88 5.17
C MET A 64 10.08 15.26 5.54
N ARG A 65 11.08 14.57 4.97
CA ARG A 65 12.50 14.75 5.33
C ARG A 65 13.13 15.95 4.65
N ASP A 66 12.86 16.13 3.37
CA ASP A 66 13.54 17.12 2.53
C ASP A 66 12.78 18.45 2.51
N ASP A 67 11.44 18.39 2.41
CA ASP A 67 10.59 19.59 2.34
C ASP A 67 9.99 19.98 3.70
N GLY A 68 10.26 19.20 4.76
CA GLY A 68 9.76 19.47 6.12
C GLY A 68 8.23 19.46 6.25
N GLN A 69 7.51 18.83 5.32
CA GLN A 69 6.05 18.86 5.32
C GLN A 69 5.46 18.07 6.48
N SER A 70 4.34 18.56 7.02
CA SER A 70 3.58 17.81 8.02
C SER A 70 3.17 16.43 7.46
N PRO A 71 3.14 15.36 8.28
CA PRO A 71 2.88 14.00 7.81
C PRO A 71 1.60 13.85 6.99
N ARG A 72 0.53 14.57 7.37
CA ARG A 72 -0.73 14.58 6.62
C ARG A 72 -0.60 15.16 5.22
N LEU A 73 0.08 16.29 5.09
CA LEU A 73 0.27 16.96 3.79
C LEU A 73 1.20 16.13 2.88
N ALA A 74 2.29 15.59 3.45
CA ALA A 74 3.24 14.76 2.73
C ALA A 74 2.61 13.50 2.12
N VAL A 75 1.68 12.85 2.84
CA VAL A 75 0.95 11.68 2.32
C VAL A 75 0.04 12.06 1.15
N VAL A 76 -0.73 13.13 1.30
CA VAL A 76 -1.67 13.57 0.25
C VAL A 76 -0.90 13.92 -1.02
N GLU A 77 0.17 14.69 -0.91
CA GLU A 77 0.98 15.08 -2.06
C GLU A 77 1.80 13.91 -2.63
N GLY A 78 2.27 13.01 -1.76
CA GLY A 78 2.93 11.76 -2.15
C GLY A 78 2.03 10.84 -2.97
N VAL A 79 0.76 10.68 -2.57
CA VAL A 79 -0.23 9.94 -3.36
C VAL A 79 -0.52 10.65 -4.68
N ARG A 80 -0.73 11.98 -4.64
CA ARG A 80 -1.10 12.78 -5.82
C ARG A 80 -0.05 12.73 -6.93
N SER A 81 1.23 12.82 -6.57
CA SER A 81 2.34 12.76 -7.53
C SER A 81 2.53 11.36 -8.13
N ARG A 82 2.17 10.30 -7.41
CA ARG A 82 2.33 8.91 -7.85
C ARG A 82 1.12 8.33 -8.58
N ILE A 83 -0.07 8.91 -8.42
CA ILE A 83 -1.29 8.48 -9.13
C ILE A 83 -1.05 8.37 -10.64
N ARG A 84 -0.46 9.41 -11.27
CA ARG A 84 -0.22 9.44 -12.71
C ARG A 84 0.68 8.27 -13.18
N PRO A 85 1.90 8.08 -12.63
CA PRO A 85 2.73 6.92 -12.95
C PRO A 85 2.05 5.55 -12.73
N MET A 86 1.32 5.37 -11.63
CA MET A 86 0.67 4.08 -11.34
C MET A 86 -0.42 3.73 -12.35
N PHE A 87 -1.19 4.72 -12.80
CA PHE A 87 -2.18 4.48 -13.87
C PHE A 87 -1.48 4.19 -15.20
N MET A 88 -0.37 4.85 -15.53
CA MET A 88 0.39 4.56 -16.75
C MET A 88 0.87 3.10 -16.80
N THR A 89 1.47 2.60 -15.70
CA THR A 89 1.93 1.21 -15.64
C THR A 89 0.75 0.23 -15.66
N THR A 90 -0.30 0.50 -14.88
CA THR A 90 -1.50 -0.34 -14.84
C THR A 90 -2.14 -0.45 -16.22
N ILE A 91 -2.35 0.66 -16.92
CA ILE A 91 -2.94 0.68 -18.26
C ILE A 91 -2.05 -0.08 -19.25
N THR A 92 -0.73 0.12 -19.18
CA THR A 92 0.21 -0.59 -20.07
C THR A 92 0.14 -2.10 -19.87
N THR A 93 0.15 -2.56 -18.62
CA THR A 93 0.03 -3.99 -18.29
C THR A 93 -1.32 -4.54 -18.69
N VAL A 94 -2.41 -3.80 -18.44
CA VAL A 94 -3.76 -4.19 -18.85
C VAL A 94 -3.80 -4.37 -20.36
N LEU A 95 -3.38 -3.36 -21.14
CA LEU A 95 -3.40 -3.43 -22.60
C LEU A 95 -2.50 -4.54 -23.16
N GLY A 96 -1.36 -4.82 -22.51
CA GLY A 96 -0.46 -5.90 -22.92
C GLY A 96 -1.02 -7.30 -22.65
N LEU A 97 -1.71 -7.50 -21.53
CA LEU A 97 -2.24 -8.81 -21.13
C LEU A 97 -3.69 -9.05 -21.57
N LEU A 98 -4.46 -7.99 -21.84
CA LEU A 98 -5.87 -8.09 -22.22
C LEU A 98 -6.09 -8.96 -23.47
N PRO A 99 -5.36 -8.78 -24.59
CA PRO A 99 -5.58 -9.63 -25.77
C PRO A 99 -5.21 -11.09 -25.52
N LEU A 100 -4.17 -11.33 -24.71
CA LEU A 100 -3.74 -12.68 -24.33
C LEU A 100 -4.81 -13.43 -23.52
N VAL A 101 -5.55 -12.71 -22.67
CA VAL A 101 -6.59 -13.29 -21.82
C VAL A 101 -7.91 -13.46 -22.58
N LEU A 102 -8.29 -12.51 -23.44
CA LEU A 102 -9.59 -12.52 -24.12
C LEU A 102 -9.63 -13.30 -25.44
N PHE A 103 -8.53 -13.34 -26.19
CA PHE A 103 -8.47 -13.98 -27.51
C PHE A 103 -7.64 -15.27 -27.44
N PRO A 104 -8.30 -16.42 -27.22
CA PRO A 104 -7.61 -17.70 -27.12
C PRO A 104 -7.03 -18.11 -28.48
N GLY A 105 -5.72 -18.37 -28.52
CA GLY A 105 -5.00 -18.98 -29.65
C GLY A 105 -4.24 -20.24 -29.24
N ALA A 106 -3.63 -20.93 -30.20
CA ALA A 106 -2.79 -22.10 -29.93
C ALA A 106 -1.66 -21.76 -28.94
N GLY A 107 -1.57 -22.50 -27.83
CA GLY A 107 -0.58 -22.27 -26.77
C GLY A 107 -0.90 -21.11 -25.79
N SER A 108 -1.95 -20.33 -26.02
CA SER A 108 -2.35 -19.24 -25.11
C SER A 108 -2.89 -19.74 -23.77
N GLU A 109 -3.41 -20.96 -23.73
CA GLU A 109 -3.99 -21.58 -22.52
C GLU A 109 -3.01 -21.65 -21.36
N LEU A 110 -1.71 -21.81 -21.66
CA LEU A 110 -0.66 -21.83 -20.67
C LEU A 110 -0.48 -20.45 -20.01
N TYR A 111 -0.46 -19.38 -20.79
CA TYR A 111 -0.24 -18.00 -20.29
C TYR A 111 -1.53 -17.29 -19.86
N ARG A 112 -2.70 -17.84 -20.19
CA ARG A 112 -4.00 -17.23 -19.89
C ARG A 112 -4.25 -17.10 -18.39
N GLY A 113 -3.94 -18.14 -17.62
CA GLY A 113 -4.08 -18.14 -16.16
C GLY A 113 -3.19 -17.10 -15.48
N LEU A 114 -1.93 -17.03 -15.90
CA LEU A 114 -0.98 -15.98 -15.47
C LEU A 114 -1.52 -14.58 -15.79
N GLY A 115 -1.94 -14.37 -17.03
CA GLY A 115 -2.47 -13.09 -17.50
C GLY A 115 -3.67 -12.62 -16.69
N ALA A 116 -4.63 -13.51 -16.42
CA ALA A 116 -5.85 -13.18 -15.67
C ALA A 116 -5.60 -12.84 -14.20
N VAL A 117 -4.69 -13.56 -13.54
CA VAL A 117 -4.30 -13.26 -12.15
C VAL A 117 -3.65 -11.88 -12.08
N VAL A 118 -2.71 -11.58 -12.98
CA VAL A 118 -2.03 -10.27 -13.00
C VAL A 118 -3.01 -9.16 -13.35
N LEU A 119 -3.87 -9.33 -14.37
CA LEU A 119 -4.88 -8.34 -14.76
C LEU A 119 -5.86 -8.03 -13.62
N GLY A 120 -6.52 -9.05 -13.09
CA GLY A 120 -7.52 -8.84 -12.04
C GLY A 120 -6.90 -8.38 -10.73
N GLY A 121 -5.76 -8.95 -10.37
CA GLY A 121 -4.97 -8.56 -9.21
C GLY A 121 -4.51 -7.12 -9.27
N LEU A 122 -3.96 -6.68 -10.40
CA LEU A 122 -3.44 -5.33 -10.57
C LEU A 122 -4.58 -4.29 -10.54
N LEU A 123 -5.69 -4.54 -11.23
CA LEU A 123 -6.82 -3.62 -11.24
C LEU A 123 -7.40 -3.39 -9.84
N VAL A 124 -7.64 -4.48 -9.11
CA VAL A 124 -8.17 -4.41 -7.74
C VAL A 124 -7.13 -3.80 -6.80
N SER A 125 -5.89 -4.28 -6.83
CA SER A 125 -4.84 -3.81 -5.91
C SER A 125 -4.45 -2.36 -6.13
N THR A 126 -4.42 -1.84 -7.35
CA THR A 126 -4.10 -0.42 -7.61
C THR A 126 -5.15 0.48 -6.94
N ILE A 127 -6.43 0.15 -7.06
CA ILE A 127 -7.52 0.88 -6.38
C ILE A 127 -7.35 0.77 -4.87
N PHE A 128 -7.22 -0.45 -4.32
CA PHE A 128 -7.07 -0.63 -2.88
C PHE A 128 -5.81 0.03 -2.32
N THR A 129 -4.68 -0.02 -3.03
CA THR A 129 -3.41 0.60 -2.59
C THR A 129 -3.54 2.11 -2.49
N LEU A 130 -4.24 2.75 -3.44
CA LEU A 130 -4.49 4.20 -3.40
C LEU A 130 -5.28 4.64 -2.16
N PHE A 131 -6.15 3.80 -1.61
CA PHE A 131 -6.92 4.12 -0.39
C PHE A 131 -6.25 3.60 0.88
N LEU A 132 -5.71 2.38 0.84
CA LEU A 132 -5.14 1.68 1.97
C LEU A 132 -3.84 2.34 2.44
N ILE A 133 -3.01 2.82 1.52
CA ILE A 133 -1.74 3.46 1.85
C ILE A 133 -1.95 4.77 2.62
N PRO A 134 -2.70 5.77 2.14
CA PRO A 134 -2.89 7.00 2.91
C PRO A 134 -3.59 6.75 4.26
N ALA A 135 -4.55 5.83 4.31
CA ALA A 135 -5.23 5.45 5.55
C ALA A 135 -4.26 4.82 6.56
N ALA A 136 -3.48 3.82 6.14
CA ALA A 136 -2.57 3.13 7.04
C ALA A 136 -1.39 4.03 7.46
N PHE A 137 -0.95 4.97 6.62
CA PHE A 137 0.07 5.95 7.02
C PHE A 137 -0.47 6.90 8.10
N THR A 138 -1.68 7.42 7.91
CA THR A 138 -2.31 8.32 8.90
C THR A 138 -2.48 7.62 10.24
N LEU A 139 -2.92 6.35 10.21
CA LEU A 139 -3.01 5.51 11.41
C LEU A 139 -1.65 5.33 12.11
N THR A 140 -0.57 5.12 11.35
CA THR A 140 0.77 4.99 11.96
C THR A 140 1.25 6.28 12.63
N VAL A 141 0.98 7.44 12.02
CA VAL A 141 1.36 8.74 12.59
C VAL A 141 0.52 9.06 13.84
N GLU A 142 -0.79 8.80 13.80
CA GLU A 142 -1.66 8.99 14.95
C GLU A 142 -1.28 8.05 16.10
N LEU A 143 -0.96 6.78 15.78
CA LEU A 143 -0.49 5.81 16.76
C LEU A 143 0.83 6.25 17.42
N GLU A 144 1.79 6.74 16.64
CA GLU A 144 3.05 7.28 17.17
C GLU A 144 2.78 8.43 18.14
N SER A 145 1.90 9.37 17.78
CA SER A 145 1.54 10.49 18.65
C SER A 145 0.83 10.05 19.94
N TRP A 146 0.02 9.00 19.89
CA TRP A 146 -0.66 8.43 21.06
C TRP A 146 0.31 7.68 21.98
N ILE A 147 1.20 6.87 21.42
CA ILE A 147 2.24 6.15 22.17
C ILE A 147 3.20 7.13 22.82
N LEU A 148 3.65 8.17 22.11
CA LEU A 148 4.52 9.21 22.67
C LEU A 148 3.84 9.99 23.79
N ARG A 149 2.52 10.23 23.72
CA ARG A 149 1.74 10.82 24.83
C ARG A 149 1.62 9.89 26.04
N LEU A 150 1.59 8.57 25.82
CA LEU A 150 1.58 7.58 26.90
C LEU A 150 2.96 7.39 27.53
N LEU A 151 4.04 7.45 26.72
CA LEU A 151 5.42 7.33 27.20
C LEU A 151 5.95 8.64 27.82
N GLY A 152 5.51 9.80 27.32
CA GLY A 152 6.05 11.12 27.66
C GLY A 152 5.42 11.80 28.88
N ARG A 153 4.47 11.16 29.58
CA ARG A 153 3.80 11.78 30.73
C ARG A 153 4.66 11.86 32.01
N LYS A 154 5.93 11.43 31.98
CA LYS A 154 6.87 11.62 33.09
C LYS A 154 7.80 12.83 32.92
N THR A 155 8.18 13.19 31.70
CA THR A 155 9.20 14.24 31.50
C THR A 155 8.66 15.64 31.75
N ASP A 156 7.40 15.93 31.41
CA ASP A 156 6.80 17.25 31.68
C ASP A 156 6.42 17.46 33.16
N GLU A 157 6.19 16.39 33.94
CA GLU A 157 5.96 16.50 35.38
C GLU A 157 7.27 16.57 36.20
N GLU A 158 8.32 15.87 35.79
CA GLU A 158 9.65 15.95 36.43
C GLU A 158 10.34 17.30 36.16
N VAL A 159 10.33 17.81 34.90
CA VAL A 159 10.95 19.10 34.56
C VAL A 159 10.20 20.29 35.20
N ARG A 160 8.86 20.25 35.23
CA ARG A 160 8.06 21.31 35.87
C ARG A 160 8.20 21.31 37.40
N ASN A 161 8.40 20.15 38.03
CA ASN A 161 8.66 20.06 39.47
C ASN A 161 10.07 20.49 39.84
N GLU A 162 11.08 20.26 38.98
CA GLU A 162 12.44 20.78 39.17
C GLU A 162 12.51 22.30 39.00
N GLU A 163 11.82 22.88 38.01
CA GLU A 163 11.71 24.35 37.85
C GLU A 163 10.96 25.00 39.04
N LEU A 164 9.89 24.38 39.55
CA LEU A 164 9.16 24.86 40.73
C LEU A 164 9.96 24.74 42.04
N ALA A 165 10.89 23.79 42.13
CA ALA A 165 11.79 23.62 43.28
C ALA A 165 12.93 24.66 43.25
N ALA A 166 13.51 24.95 42.08
CA ALA A 166 14.59 25.93 41.92
C ALA A 166 14.15 27.38 42.16
N VAL A 167 12.86 27.70 41.94
CA VAL A 167 12.30 29.05 42.17
C VAL A 167 11.99 29.32 43.66
N ARG A 168 11.92 28.29 44.50
CA ARG A 168 11.59 28.42 45.94
C ARG A 168 12.78 28.73 46.86
N GLU A 169 14.02 28.68 46.36
CA GLU A 169 15.24 28.95 47.16
C GLU A 169 15.91 30.33 46.95
N PRO A 170 15.21 31.48 47.09
CA PRO A 170 15.94 32.73 47.37
C PRO A 170 15.54 33.49 48.66
N GLU A 171 14.55 33.07 49.46
CA GLU A 171 14.00 33.95 50.52
C GLU A 171 14.32 33.61 51.99
N LEU A 172 15.20 32.65 52.30
CA LEU A 172 15.48 32.27 53.70
C LEU A 172 16.99 32.19 54.04
N THR A 173 17.75 33.25 53.75
CA THR A 173 19.02 33.57 54.47
C THR A 173 19.37 35.05 54.32
N SER A 174 18.50 35.94 54.82
CA SER A 174 18.90 37.33 55.14
C SER A 174 18.17 37.82 56.39
N VAL A 175 18.46 37.19 57.54
CA VAL A 175 18.29 37.80 58.86
C VAL A 175 19.47 37.38 59.72
#